data_AF-A0AAN0W035-F1
#
_entry.id   AF-A0AAN0W035-F1
#
_cell.length_a   1.000
_cell.length_b   1.000
_cell.length_c   1.000
_cell.angle_alpha   90.00
_cell.angle_beta   90.00
_cell.angle_gamma   90.00
#
_symmetry.space_group_name_H-M   'P 1'
#
loop_
_entity.id
_entity.type
_entity.pdbx_description
1 polymer ?
#
loop_
_entity_poly.entity_id
_entity_poly.type
_entity_poly.pdbx_seq_one_letter_code
_entity_poly.pdbx_strand_id
1 'polypeptide(L)'
;MNGLTQLAFIGFSASGEITEIKQLSLGLKLEQVFIAAKGNVEAMLKSDSVSVRIVISEQRQVTFCSADKVEETLTRLMKKAGDA
;
A
#
# COMPACT_ATOMS: atom_id res chain seq x y z
N MET A 1 12.31 -16.85 -2.11
CA MET A 1 10.93 -16.28 -2.10
C MET A 1 11.04 -14.76 -2.15
N ASN A 2 11.13 -14.18 -3.35
CA ASN A 2 11.17 -12.74 -3.55
C ASN A 2 9.74 -12.25 -3.75
N GLY A 3 9.14 -11.68 -2.71
CA GLY A 3 7.75 -11.25 -2.78
C GLY A 3 7.44 -10.23 -1.71
N LEU A 4 6.88 -9.11 -2.14
CA LEU A 4 6.10 -8.17 -1.34
C LEU A 4 5.36 -8.95 -0.25
N THR A 5 5.66 -8.68 1.01
CA THR A 5 5.24 -9.57 2.12
C THR A 5 3.96 -9.03 2.77
N GLN A 6 3.88 -7.71 2.95
CA GLN A 6 2.73 -7.03 3.52
C GLN A 6 2.60 -5.60 2.99
N LEU A 7 1.37 -5.11 2.89
CA LEU A 7 1.04 -3.70 2.73
C LEU A 7 0.26 -3.23 3.94
N ALA A 8 0.51 -2.01 4.39
CA ALA A 8 -0.37 -1.30 5.29
C ALA A 8 -0.71 0.08 4.72
N PHE A 9 -1.88 0.58 5.08
CA PHE A 9 -2.42 1.87 4.66
C PHE A 9 -2.75 2.64 5.93
N ILE A 10 -2.26 3.86 6.02
CA ILE A 10 -2.44 4.73 7.17
C ILE A 10 -3.14 5.99 6.68
N GLY A 11 -4.35 6.21 7.18
CA GLY A 11 -5.16 7.38 6.93
C GLY A 11 -4.81 8.49 7.90
N PHE A 12 -4.80 9.73 7.42
CA PHE A 12 -4.55 10.90 8.25
C PHE A 12 -5.65 11.94 8.05
N SER A 13 -6.05 12.59 9.14
CA SER A 13 -6.92 13.76 9.13
C SER A 13 -6.16 15.03 8.70
N ALA A 14 -6.88 16.15 8.54
CA ALA A 14 -6.26 17.44 8.23
C ALA A 14 -5.34 17.96 9.33
N SER A 15 -5.56 17.55 10.59
CA SER A 15 -4.66 17.87 11.72
C SER A 15 -3.43 16.96 11.78
N GLY A 16 -3.34 15.96 10.90
CA GLY A 16 -2.24 15.00 10.88
C GLY A 16 -2.40 13.83 11.86
N GLU A 17 -3.57 13.67 12.47
CA GLU A 17 -3.88 12.52 13.33
C GLU A 17 -4.17 11.27 12.49
N ILE A 18 -3.78 10.11 12.99
CA ILE A 18 -4.10 8.83 12.36
C ILE A 18 -5.60 8.57 12.55
N THR A 19 -6.33 8.46 11.45
CA THR A 19 -7.77 8.17 11.45
C THR A 19 -8.05 6.67 11.41
N GLU A 20 -7.22 5.92 10.67
CA GLU A 20 -7.37 4.48 10.50
C GLU A 20 -6.08 3.84 9.98
N ILE A 21 -5.92 2.54 10.28
CA ILE A 21 -4.85 1.70 9.75
C ILE A 21 -5.49 0.42 9.18
N LYS A 22 -5.17 0.10 7.93
CA LYS A 22 -5.57 -1.16 7.28
C LYS A 22 -4.34 -1.93 6.86
N GLN A 23 -4.39 -3.26 6.98
CA GLN A 23 -3.34 -4.16 6.52
C GLN A 23 -3.89 -5.06 5.42
N LEU A 24 -3.08 -5.28 4.39
CA LEU A 24 -3.31 -6.27 3.36
C LEU A 24 -2.17 -7.30 3.42
N SER A 25 -2.52 -8.51 3.86
CA SER A 25 -1.62 -9.66 3.83
C SER A 25 -1.58 -10.27 2.43
N LEU A 26 -0.38 -10.47 1.90
CA LEU A 26 -0.19 -10.80 0.50
C LEU A 26 -0.09 -12.32 0.31
N GLY A 27 -1.26 -12.97 0.26
CA GLY A 27 -1.44 -14.31 -0.32
C GLY A 27 -2.09 -14.28 -1.70
N LEU A 28 -2.32 -13.08 -2.25
CA LEU A 28 -3.08 -12.83 -3.46
C LEU A 28 -2.18 -12.78 -4.71
N LYS A 29 -2.76 -13.01 -5.88
CA LYS A 29 -2.09 -12.72 -7.15
C LYS A 29 -1.84 -11.21 -7.27
N LEU A 30 -0.77 -10.88 -7.97
CA LEU A 30 -0.22 -9.53 -8.13
C LEU A 30 -1.27 -8.46 -8.55
N GLU A 31 -2.12 -8.78 -9.52
CA GLU A 31 -3.21 -7.89 -9.98
C GLU A 31 -4.27 -7.64 -8.89
N GLN A 32 -4.57 -8.66 -8.07
CA GLN A 32 -5.52 -8.54 -6.98
C GLN A 32 -4.97 -7.66 -5.84
N VAL A 33 -3.65 -7.68 -5.64
CA VAL A 33 -2.98 -6.78 -4.68
C VAL A 33 -3.16 -5.33 -5.11
N PHE A 34 -3.00 -5.04 -6.41
CA PHE A 34 -3.16 -3.70 -6.95
C PHE A 34 -4.60 -3.19 -6.76
N ILE A 35 -5.58 -4.00 -7.17
CA ILE A 35 -7.00 -3.68 -7.04
C ILE A 35 -7.37 -3.45 -5.57
N ALA A 36 -6.92 -4.33 -4.67
CA ALA A 36 -7.18 -4.22 -3.24
C ALA A 36 -6.49 -3.00 -2.61
N ALA A 37 -5.26 -2.68 -3.02
CA ALA A 37 -4.53 -1.51 -2.52
C ALA A 37 -5.23 -0.22 -2.93
N LYS A 38 -5.59 -0.10 -4.21
CA LYS A 38 -6.33 1.07 -4.73
C LYS A 38 -7.70 1.21 -4.06
N GLY A 39 -8.44 0.11 -3.93
CA GLY A 39 -9.74 0.10 -3.26
C GLY A 39 -9.66 0.55 -1.80
N ASN A 40 -8.61 0.13 -1.06
CA ASN A 40 -8.39 0.60 0.30
C ASN A 40 -8.12 2.11 0.33
N VAL A 41 -7.20 2.61 -0.49
CA VAL A 41 -6.90 4.06 -0.57
C VAL A 41 -8.16 4.87 -0.86
N GLU A 42 -8.94 4.48 -1.87
CA GLU A 42 -10.18 5.18 -2.23
C GLU A 42 -11.23 5.14 -1.11
N ALA A 43 -11.37 4.00 -0.43
CA ALA A 43 -12.30 3.87 0.69
C ALA A 43 -11.89 4.77 1.86
N MET A 44 -10.59 4.85 2.16
CA MET A 44 -10.07 5.68 3.24
C MET A 44 -10.27 7.18 2.97
N LEU A 45 -10.01 7.60 1.72
CA LEU A 45 -10.21 8.99 1.28
C LEU A 45 -11.68 9.41 1.19
N LYS A 46 -12.62 8.45 1.11
CA LYS A 46 -14.07 8.70 1.11
C LYS A 46 -14.69 8.71 2.51
N SER A 47 -13.96 8.26 3.54
CA SER A 47 -14.39 8.29 4.94
C SER A 47 -13.85 9.56 5.61
N ASP A 48 -12.87 9.42 6.49
CA ASP A 48 -12.39 10.50 7.35
C ASP A 48 -10.94 10.92 7.07
N SER A 49 -10.27 10.23 6.15
CA SER A 49 -8.86 10.49 5.82
C SER A 49 -8.75 11.52 4.71
N VAL A 50 -8.02 12.61 4.93
CA VAL A 50 -7.70 13.59 3.87
C VAL A 50 -6.44 13.21 3.09
N SER A 51 -5.59 12.37 3.69
CA SER A 51 -4.43 11.81 3.02
C SER A 51 -4.17 10.38 3.48
N VAL A 52 -3.52 9.60 2.62
CA VAL A 52 -3.17 8.21 2.92
C VAL A 52 -1.68 8.01 2.63
N ARG A 53 -1.00 7.31 3.54
CA ARG A 53 0.36 6.77 3.35
C ARG A 53 0.30 5.26 3.29
N ILE A 54 1.17 4.70 2.48
CA ILE A 54 1.24 3.26 2.27
C ILE A 54 2.60 2.81 2.75
N VAL A 55 2.59 1.77 3.56
CA VAL A 55 3.75 1.11 4.12
C VAL A 55 3.89 -0.21 3.39
N ILE A 56 5.06 -0.42 2.79
CA ILE A 56 5.34 -1.59 1.98
C ILE A 56 6.49 -2.36 2.63
N SER A 57 6.22 -3.59 3.04
CA SER A 57 7.24 -4.47 3.62
C SER A 57 7.73 -5.48 2.60
N GLU A 58 9.04 -5.48 2.35
CA GLU A 58 9.74 -6.40 1.45
C GLU A 58 10.99 -6.94 2.10
N GLN A 59 11.09 -8.25 2.35
CA GLN A 59 12.35 -8.93 2.71
C GLN A 59 13.30 -8.13 3.63
N ARG A 60 12.75 -7.54 4.71
CA ARG A 60 13.43 -6.70 5.73
C ARG A 60 13.62 -5.21 5.41
N GLN A 61 13.05 -4.70 4.34
CA GLN A 61 12.94 -3.28 4.03
C GLN A 61 11.50 -2.81 4.16
N VAL A 62 11.33 -1.59 4.66
CA VAL A 62 10.04 -0.92 4.72
C VAL A 62 10.14 0.37 3.91
N THR A 63 9.27 0.50 2.91
CA THR A 63 9.14 1.70 2.10
C THR A 63 7.84 2.41 2.44
N PHE A 64 7.90 3.72 2.61
CA PHE A 64 6.72 4.57 2.74
C PHE A 64 6.49 5.29 1.42
N CYS A 65 5.28 5.22 0.88
CA CYS A 65 4.88 6.02 -0.27
C CYS A 65 3.56 6.73 -0.03
N SER A 66 3.35 7.80 -0.79
CA SER A 66 2.08 8.51 -0.84
C SER A 66 1.09 7.76 -1.73
N ALA A 67 -0.19 7.92 -1.44
CA ALA A 67 -1.26 7.23 -2.15
C ALA A 67 -1.26 7.44 -3.69
N ASP A 68 -0.89 8.64 -4.15
CA ASP A 68 -0.73 8.99 -5.57
C ASP A 68 0.39 8.20 -6.25
N LYS A 69 1.35 7.68 -5.48
CA LYS A 69 2.48 6.89 -5.98
C LYS A 69 2.30 5.39 -5.76
N VAL A 70 1.13 4.95 -5.31
CA VAL A 70 0.88 3.52 -5.04
C VAL A 70 1.11 2.67 -6.28
N GLU A 71 0.61 3.14 -7.43
CA GLU A 71 0.62 2.38 -8.67
C GLU A 71 2.03 2.23 -9.24
N GLU A 72 2.77 3.35 -9.30
CA GLU A 72 4.17 3.35 -9.71
C GLU A 72 5.03 2.49 -8.77
N THR A 73 4.86 2.67 -7.46
CA THR A 73 5.67 1.97 -6.46
C THR A 73 5.42 0.47 -6.52
N LEU A 74 4.15 0.03 -6.52
CA LEU A 74 3.81 -1.39 -6.64
C LEU A 74 4.33 -1.98 -7.95
N THR A 75 4.13 -1.29 -9.08
CA THR A 75 4.62 -1.77 -10.40
C THR A 75 6.14 -1.96 -10.42
N ARG A 76 6.90 -1.02 -9.84
CA ARG A 76 8.37 -1.11 -9.74
C ARG A 76 8.81 -2.31 -8.90
N LEU A 77 8.16 -2.52 -7.77
CA LEU A 77 8.44 -3.63 -6.85
C LEU A 77 8.12 -4.97 -7.51
N MET A 78 7.05 -5.01 -8.30
CA MET A 78 6.62 -6.19 -9.05
C MET A 78 7.59 -6.57 -10.17
N LYS A 79 8.16 -5.61 -10.92
CA LYS A 79 9.20 -5.89 -11.94
C LYS A 79 10.42 -6.57 -11.32
N LYS A 80 10.88 -6.06 -10.17
CA LYS A 80 11.99 -6.67 -9.41
C LYS A 80 11.72 -8.10 -8.96
N ALA A 81 10.46 -8.45 -8.70
CA ALA A 81 10.09 -9.79 -8.25
C ALA A 81 9.97 -10.80 -9.41
N GLY A 82 9.72 -10.35 -10.65
CA GLY A 82 9.59 -11.21 -11.83
C GLY A 82 10.90 -11.55 -12.55
N ASP A 83 11.95 -10.76 -12.33
CA ASP A 83 13.29 -10.95 -12.94
C ASP A 83 14.22 -11.87 -12.12
N ALA A 84 13.71 -12.53 -11.08
CA ALA A 84 14.48 -13.36 -10.13
C ALA A 84 13.97 -14.81 -10.10
#